data_AF-A0A969L6G5-F1
#
_entry.id   AF-A0A969L6G5-F1
#
_cell.length_a   1.000
_cell.length_b   1.000
_cell.length_c   1.000
_cell.angle_alpha   90.00
_cell.angle_beta   90.00
_cell.angle_gamma   90.00
#
_symmetry.space_group_name_H-M   'P 1'
#
loop_
_entity.id
_entity.type
_entity.pdbx_description
1 polymer ?
#
loop_
_entity_poly.entity_id
_entity_poly.type
_entity_poly.pdbx_seq_one_letter_code
_entity_poly.pdbx_strand_id
1 'polypeptide(L)'
;MGFSGAKNYIEKNYRPNEMGQNLEINEQTHWYIRKFLAHKVAFEKEVGLTHSEVQLSTYTEGKNKSLKEIAKETQTEEFALKPYNLWLKRNRIPDDKVYTVIVPLSNE
;
A
#
# COMPACT_ATOMS: atom_id res chain seq x y z
N MET A 1 9.72 6.03 -3.20
CA MET A 1 10.59 6.66 -4.22
C MET A 1 11.36 5.54 -4.93
N GLY A 2 11.10 5.30 -6.22
CA GLY A 2 11.73 4.17 -6.94
C GLY A 2 11.18 4.07 -8.35
N PHE A 3 10.05 3.39 -8.50
CA PHE A 3 9.39 3.19 -9.80
C PHE A 3 9.02 4.50 -10.51
N SER A 4 8.31 5.42 -9.85
CA SER A 4 7.83 6.66 -10.49
C SER A 4 8.97 7.56 -10.99
N GLY A 5 10.09 7.62 -10.26
CA GLY A 5 11.26 8.39 -10.67
C GLY A 5 11.99 7.77 -11.86
N ALA A 6 12.17 6.44 -11.83
CA ALA A 6 12.76 5.71 -12.96
C ALA A 6 11.87 5.78 -14.21
N LYS A 7 10.54 5.58 -14.06
CA LYS A 7 9.56 5.66 -15.14
C LYS A 7 9.56 7.04 -15.80
N ASN A 8 9.44 8.11 -15.02
CA ASN A 8 9.46 9.47 -15.55
C ASN A 8 10.79 9.80 -16.27
N TYR A 9 11.92 9.28 -15.78
CA TYR A 9 13.20 9.47 -16.43
C TYR A 9 13.28 8.71 -17.76
N ILE A 10 12.80 7.46 -17.79
CA ILE A 10 12.78 6.63 -19.00
C ILE A 10 11.89 7.27 -20.06
N GLU A 11 10.65 7.63 -19.72
CA GLU A 11 9.68 8.23 -20.65
C GLU A 11 10.17 9.56 -21.27
N LYS A 12 10.98 10.32 -20.53
CA LYS A 12 11.53 11.60 -21.01
C LYS A 12 12.78 11.45 -21.86
N ASN A 13 13.61 10.44 -21.59
CA ASN A 13 14.97 10.37 -22.13
C ASN A 13 15.18 9.20 -23.10
N TYR A 14 14.24 8.25 -23.18
CA TYR A 14 14.29 7.11 -24.09
C TYR A 14 13.01 7.06 -24.90
N ARG A 15 13.11 6.91 -26.22
CA ARG A 15 11.93 6.61 -27.03
C ARG A 15 11.49 5.16 -26.78
N PRO A 16 10.18 4.85 -26.86
CA PRO A 16 9.67 3.48 -26.70
C PRO A 16 10.33 2.44 -27.61
N ASN A 17 10.88 2.89 -28.75
CA ASN A 17 11.52 2.06 -29.77
C ASN A 17 13.06 2.00 -29.61
N GLU A 18 13.65 2.88 -28.79
CA GLU A 18 15.10 2.94 -28.53
C GLU A 18 15.49 2.11 -27.32
N MET A 19 14.54 1.91 -26.39
CA MET A 19 14.67 0.94 -25.31
C MET A 19 14.37 -0.45 -25.87
N GLY A 20 15.30 -0.98 -26.67
CA GLY A 20 15.24 -2.36 -27.14
C GLY A 20 15.13 -3.34 -25.97
N GLN A 21 14.97 -4.64 -26.30
CA GLN A 21 14.89 -5.72 -25.29
C GLN A 21 16.10 -5.72 -24.31
N ASN A 22 17.21 -5.07 -24.69
CA ASN A 22 18.43 -4.97 -23.91
C ASN A 22 18.74 -3.51 -23.56
N LEU A 23 18.95 -3.25 -22.27
CA LEU A 23 19.46 -1.99 -21.73
C LEU A 23 20.84 -2.23 -21.12
N GLU A 24 21.86 -1.56 -21.63
CA GLU A 24 23.21 -1.60 -21.06
C GLU A 24 23.29 -0.66 -19.85
N ILE A 25 23.80 -1.17 -18.72
CA ILE A 25 23.94 -0.41 -17.47
C ILE A 25 25.42 -0.12 -17.24
N ASN A 26 25.76 1.17 -17.17
CA ASN A 26 27.12 1.67 -16.97
C ASN A 26 27.15 2.84 -15.96
N GLU A 27 28.33 3.44 -15.75
CA GLU A 27 28.52 4.54 -14.79
C GLU A 27 27.70 5.80 -15.11
N GLN A 28 27.39 6.02 -16.38
CA GLN A 28 26.58 7.16 -16.86
C GLN A 28 25.08 6.91 -16.69
N THR A 29 24.68 5.68 -16.34
CA THR A 29 23.27 5.34 -16.15
C THR A 29 22.70 6.13 -14.99
N HIS A 30 21.56 6.77 -15.24
CA HIS A 30 20.93 7.65 -14.27
C HIS A 30 20.63 6.93 -12.96
N TRP A 31 20.86 7.64 -11.85
CA TRP A 31 20.80 7.08 -10.50
C TRP A 31 19.45 6.43 -10.16
N TYR A 32 18.34 6.94 -10.71
CA TYR A 32 17.01 6.34 -10.53
C TYR A 32 16.90 4.93 -11.12
N ILE A 33 17.44 4.72 -12.32
CA ILE A 33 17.42 3.41 -12.98
C ILE A 33 18.27 2.44 -12.17
N ARG A 34 19.48 2.85 -11.76
CA ARG A 34 20.38 2.04 -10.94
C ARG A 34 19.74 1.62 -9.62
N LYS A 35 19.10 2.55 -8.89
CA LYS A 35 18.43 2.23 -7.62
C LYS A 35 17.23 1.32 -7.82
N PHE A 36 16.44 1.53 -8.87
CA PHE A 36 15.31 0.67 -9.17
C PHE A 36 15.75 -0.77 -9.46
N LEU A 37 16.76 -0.96 -10.32
CA LEU A 37 17.28 -2.28 -10.65
C LEU A 37 17.93 -2.96 -9.43
N ALA A 38 18.71 -2.23 -8.63
CA ALA A 38 19.29 -2.76 -7.41
C ALA A 38 18.20 -3.25 -6.45
N HIS A 39 17.12 -2.49 -6.28
CA HIS A 39 16.00 -2.91 -5.45
C HIS A 39 15.27 -4.14 -6.02
N LYS A 40 15.07 -4.19 -7.34
CA LYS A 40 14.50 -5.38 -7.99
C LYS A 40 15.37 -6.60 -7.71
N VAL A 41 16.66 -6.57 -8.05
CA VAL A 41 17.57 -7.72 -7.89
C VAL A 41 17.69 -8.16 -6.43
N ALA A 42 17.71 -7.21 -5.50
CA ALA A 42 17.83 -7.53 -4.08
C ALA A 42 16.58 -8.23 -3.51
N PHE A 43 15.39 -7.87 -3.97
CA PHE A 43 14.14 -8.33 -3.37
C PHE A 43 13.30 -9.25 -4.26
N GLU A 44 13.60 -9.42 -5.55
CA GLU A 44 12.75 -10.15 -6.49
C GLU A 44 12.44 -11.59 -6.08
N LYS A 45 13.36 -12.25 -5.37
CA LYS A 45 13.16 -13.61 -4.87
C LYS A 45 12.25 -13.67 -3.64
N GLU A 46 12.20 -12.59 -2.86
CA GLU A 46 11.45 -12.49 -1.61
C GLU A 46 10.06 -11.87 -1.82
N VAL A 47 9.83 -11.20 -2.95
CA VAL A 47 8.51 -10.67 -3.31
C VAL A 47 7.50 -11.82 -3.39
N GLY A 48 6.47 -11.77 -2.55
CA GLY A 48 5.39 -12.76 -2.52
C GLY A 48 5.67 -14.00 -1.65
N LEU A 49 6.89 -14.15 -1.11
CA LEU A 49 7.18 -15.20 -0.13
C LEU A 49 6.69 -14.83 1.26
N THR A 50 6.84 -13.57 1.64
CA THR A 50 6.33 -13.06 2.93
C THR A 50 4.95 -12.47 2.75
N HIS A 51 3.94 -13.12 3.34
CA HIS A 51 2.62 -12.51 3.52
C HIS A 51 2.60 -11.83 4.89
N SER A 52 2.06 -10.61 4.96
CA SER A 52 1.75 -10.03 6.26
C SER A 52 0.67 -10.90 6.91
N GLU A 53 0.87 -11.29 8.17
CA GLU A 53 -0.11 -12.06 8.93
C GLU A 53 -1.46 -11.34 9.04
N VAL A 54 -1.45 -10.00 8.91
CA VAL A 54 -2.63 -9.15 9.02
C VAL A 54 -2.83 -8.40 7.71
N GLN A 55 -3.95 -8.65 7.04
CA GLN A 55 -4.40 -7.83 5.92
C GLN A 55 -5.28 -6.69 6.44
N LEU A 56 -5.21 -5.51 5.84
CA LEU A 56 -6.04 -4.36 6.24
C LEU A 56 -7.04 -4.06 5.12
N SER A 57 -8.32 -4.06 5.48
CA SER A 57 -9.42 -3.67 4.59
C SER A 57 -10.01 -2.33 5.00
N THR A 58 -10.60 -1.64 4.03
CA THR A 58 -11.28 -0.35 4.24
C THR A 58 -12.78 -0.55 4.32
N TYR A 59 -13.40 0.00 5.37
CA TYR A 59 -14.84 0.00 5.60
C TYR A 59 -15.36 1.44 5.60
N THR A 60 -16.32 1.77 4.73
CA THR A 60 -16.81 3.15 4.53
C THR A 60 -18.23 3.38 5.03
N GLU A 61 -18.96 2.33 5.43
CA GLU A 61 -20.35 2.39 5.88
C GLU A 61 -20.48 2.67 7.39
N GLY A 62 -19.52 3.42 7.94
CA GLY A 62 -19.39 3.63 9.39
C GLY A 62 -20.28 4.73 9.97
N LYS A 63 -21.01 5.48 9.14
CA LYS A 63 -21.78 6.67 9.59
C LYS A 63 -22.70 6.33 10.78
N ASN A 64 -22.57 7.09 11.87
CA ASN A 64 -23.30 6.88 13.14
C ASN A 64 -23.08 5.53 13.85
N LYS A 65 -22.21 4.66 13.34
CA LYS A 65 -21.84 3.39 13.98
C LYS A 65 -20.68 3.58 14.95
N SER A 66 -20.62 2.73 15.96
CA SER A 66 -19.48 2.55 16.84
C SER A 66 -18.54 1.46 16.30
N LEU A 67 -17.29 1.44 16.76
CA LEU A 67 -16.36 0.35 16.42
C LEU A 67 -16.90 -1.02 16.85
N LYS A 68 -17.72 -1.07 17.90
CA LYS A 68 -18.37 -2.30 18.37
C LYS A 68 -19.43 -2.82 17.40
N GLU A 69 -20.19 -1.92 16.78
CA GLU A 69 -21.17 -2.27 15.75
C GLU A 69 -20.46 -2.77 14.48
N ILE A 70 -19.40 -2.07 14.06
CA ILE A 70 -18.59 -2.46 12.90
C ILE A 70 -17.89 -3.81 13.14
N ALA A 71 -17.30 -4.01 14.32
CA ALA A 71 -16.70 -5.28 14.74
C ALA A 71 -17.66 -6.47 14.54
N LYS A 72 -18.93 -6.31 14.90
CA LYS A 72 -19.94 -7.35 14.68
C LYS A 72 -20.24 -7.60 13.21
N GLU A 73 -20.32 -6.53 12.40
CA GLU A 73 -20.59 -6.64 10.97
C GLU A 73 -19.42 -7.28 10.20
N THR A 74 -18.19 -6.98 10.60
CA THR A 74 -16.97 -7.49 9.95
C THR A 74 -16.41 -8.74 10.63
N GLN A 75 -17.13 -9.34 11.57
CA GLN A 75 -16.72 -10.53 12.32
C GLN A 75 -15.31 -10.39 12.93
N THR A 76 -15.01 -9.21 13.47
CA THR A 76 -13.72 -8.83 14.04
C THR A 76 -13.88 -8.45 15.51
N GLU A 77 -12.80 -8.47 16.28
CA GLU A 77 -12.80 -7.99 17.66
C GLU A 77 -12.69 -6.45 17.74
N GLU A 78 -13.49 -5.80 18.61
CA GLU A 78 -13.43 -4.34 18.79
C GLU A 78 -12.03 -3.86 19.20
N PHE A 79 -11.35 -4.64 20.05
CA PHE A 79 -9.99 -4.35 20.48
C PHE A 79 -8.99 -4.36 19.31
N ALA A 80 -9.22 -5.20 18.30
CA ALA A 80 -8.37 -5.25 17.10
C ALA A 80 -8.56 -4.02 16.19
N LEU A 81 -9.72 -3.36 16.23
CA LEU A 81 -9.99 -2.15 15.42
C LEU A 81 -9.36 -0.88 16.00
N LYS A 82 -9.23 -0.77 17.33
CA LYS A 82 -8.77 0.46 17.99
C LYS A 82 -7.37 0.94 17.55
N PRO A 83 -6.35 0.07 17.46
CA PRO A 83 -4.99 0.48 17.05
C PRO A 83 -4.93 1.12 15.66
N TYR A 84 -5.81 0.71 14.75
CA TYR A 84 -5.82 1.21 13.37
C TYR A 84 -6.73 2.44 13.17
N ASN A 85 -7.55 2.78 14.16
CA ASN A 85 -8.57 3.84 14.06
C ASN A 85 -8.42 4.92 15.15
N LEU A 86 -7.17 5.29 15.48
CA LEU A 86 -6.85 6.29 16.51
C LEU A 86 -7.44 7.69 16.25
N TRP A 87 -7.84 7.97 15.01
CA TRP A 87 -8.52 9.20 14.65
C TRP A 87 -9.89 9.33 15.32
N LEU A 88 -10.53 8.21 15.66
CA LEU A 88 -11.85 8.17 16.27
C LEU A 88 -11.75 8.34 17.79
N LYS A 89 -11.79 9.59 18.25
CA LYS A 89 -11.71 9.94 19.68
C LYS A 89 -13.03 9.78 20.45
N ARG A 90 -14.15 9.66 19.72
CA ARG A 90 -15.51 9.53 20.28
C ARG A 90 -15.98 8.09 20.08
N ASN A 91 -17.01 7.68 20.82
CA ASN A 91 -17.54 6.30 20.70
C ASN A 91 -18.25 6.02 19.37
N ARG A 92 -18.65 7.05 18.62
CA ARG A 92 -19.38 6.92 17.35
C ARG A 92 -18.68 7.70 16.25
N ILE A 93 -18.69 7.13 15.06
CA ILE A 93 -18.18 7.73 13.83
C ILE A 93 -19.08 8.91 13.45
N PRO A 94 -18.49 10.11 13.25
CA PRO A 94 -19.24 11.28 12.82
C PRO A 94 -19.94 11.07 11.48
N ASP A 95 -20.95 11.89 11.26
CA ASP A 95 -21.95 11.69 10.21
C ASP A 95 -21.94 12.84 9.19
N ASP A 96 -21.06 13.82 9.39
CA ASP A 96 -20.79 15.00 8.57
C ASP A 96 -20.11 14.65 7.23
N LYS A 97 -19.37 13.53 7.19
CA LYS A 97 -18.75 13.01 5.97
C LYS A 97 -18.52 11.51 6.04
N VAL A 98 -18.11 10.92 4.92
CA VAL A 98 -17.71 9.52 4.86
C VAL A 98 -16.33 9.37 5.50
N TYR A 99 -16.26 8.58 6.57
CA TYR A 99 -15.01 8.21 7.22
C TYR A 99 -14.66 6.77 6.89
N THR A 100 -13.39 6.54 6.55
CA THR A 100 -12.86 5.20 6.35
C THR A 100 -12.41 4.62 7.68
N VAL A 101 -12.94 3.44 8.01
CA VAL A 101 -12.51 2.61 9.12
C VAL A 101 -11.59 1.52 8.58
N ILE A 102 -10.46 1.32 9.24
CA ILE A 102 -9.52 0.25 8.91
C ILE A 102 -9.90 -1.00 9.69
N VAL A 103 -10.08 -2.11 8.99
CA VAL A 103 -10.48 -3.41 9.54
C VAL A 103 -9.37 -4.42 9.28
N PRO A 104 -8.72 -4.97 10.32
CA PRO A 104 -7.78 -6.06 10.14
C PRO A 104 -8.53 -7.36 9.83
N LEU A 105 -8.14 -8.00 8.74
CA LEU A 105 -8.56 -9.33 8.35
C LEU A 105 -7.47 -10.30 8.83
N SER A 106 -7.84 -11.25 9.69
CA SER A 106 -7.02 -12.42 9.95
C SER A 106 -7.12 -13.34 8.74
N ASN A 107 -5.99 -13.73 8.16
CA ASN A 107 -5.97 -14.84 7.22
C ASN A 107 -6.15 -16.12 8.07
N GLU A 108 -7.28 -16.81 7.94
CA GLU A 108 -7.42 -18.22 8.36
C GLU A 108 -6.67 -19.16 7.41
#